data_AF-A0A6C0LV96-F1
#
_entry.id   AF-A0A6C0LV96-F1
#
_cell.length_a   1.000
_cell.length_b   1.000
_cell.length_c   1.000
_cell.angle_alpha   90.00
_cell.angle_beta   90.00
_cell.angle_gamma   90.00
#
_symmetry.space_group_name_H-M   'P 1'
#
loop_
_entity.id
_entity.type
_entity.pdbx_description
1 polymer ?
#
loop_
_entity_poly.entity_id
_entity_poly.type
_entity_poly.pdbx_seq_one_letter_code
_entity_poly.pdbx_strand_id
1 'polypeptide(L)'
;MFDTCKPTNKLITKGLSILFQVVFIFTFLTIFFFVYVVSIEKGEFKDQMNYVVDQIFDDNKYTILKNAENVSKDQIVGVVSGVIDEIEFSSENSSKKSDDIVNDKNDEVRSSAFKILSVVLIILVVIVSILMVVGYCTNLHHNISESLWVILFVGLTELAFLQIVAKNYISADPNNVKRVIGSSIEKWIKENK
;
A
#
# COMPACT_ATOMS: atom_id res chain seq x y z
N MET A 1 44.33 17.80 11.03
CA MET A 1 45.10 16.72 11.67
C MET A 1 44.30 15.42 11.54
N PHE A 2 44.27 14.83 10.35
CA PHE A 2 43.64 13.51 10.08
C PHE A 2 44.44 12.76 9.01
N ASP A 3 45.78 12.69 9.17
CA ASP A 3 46.67 12.14 8.13
C ASP A 3 47.17 10.72 8.43
N THR A 4 46.65 10.05 9.47
CA THR A 4 46.97 8.64 9.71
C THR A 4 45.73 7.77 9.48
N CYS A 5 45.54 7.44 8.22
CA CYS A 5 44.61 6.42 7.77
C CYS A 5 45.00 5.06 8.35
N LYS A 6 44.21 4.50 9.26
CA LYS A 6 44.47 3.13 9.73
C LYS A 6 44.02 2.14 8.66
N PRO A 7 44.84 1.13 8.31
CA PRO A 7 44.44 0.09 7.38
C PRO A 7 43.22 -0.64 7.94
N THR A 8 42.13 -0.60 7.20
CA THR A 8 40.83 -1.15 7.62
C THR A 8 40.86 -2.67 7.53
N ASN A 9 40.45 -3.36 8.60
CA ASN A 9 40.32 -4.82 8.60
C ASN A 9 39.29 -5.26 7.54
N LYS A 10 39.59 -6.32 6.78
CA LYS A 10 38.67 -6.92 5.79
C LYS A 10 37.29 -7.24 6.35
N LEU A 11 37.19 -7.57 7.64
CA LEU A 11 35.91 -7.81 8.32
C LEU A 11 35.06 -6.53 8.43
N ILE A 12 35.69 -5.41 8.80
CA ILE A 12 35.00 -4.12 8.95
C ILE A 12 34.54 -3.61 7.58
N THR A 13 35.38 -3.72 6.54
CA THR A 13 35.01 -3.28 5.19
C THR A 13 33.85 -4.10 4.62
N LYS A 14 33.89 -5.42 4.78
CA LYS A 14 32.79 -6.31 4.34
C LYS A 14 31.50 -6.05 5.13
N GLY A 15 31.61 -5.93 6.46
CA GLY A 15 30.46 -5.64 7.32
C GLY A 15 29.81 -4.32 6.96
N LEU A 16 30.60 -3.28 6.69
CA LEU A 16 30.10 -1.98 6.27
C LEU A 16 29.40 -2.06 4.90
N SER A 17 29.98 -2.77 3.93
CA SER A 17 29.37 -2.98 2.60
C SER A 17 27.99 -3.64 2.71
N ILE A 18 27.87 -4.71 3.51
CA ILE A 18 26.60 -5.40 3.75
C ILE A 18 25.61 -4.47 4.45
N LEU A 19 26.06 -3.72 5.46
CA LEU A 19 25.21 -2.78 6.18
C LEU A 19 24.63 -1.71 5.23
N PHE A 20 25.46 -1.14 4.35
CA PHE A 20 25.00 -0.19 3.33
C PHE A 20 23.94 -0.83 2.43
N GLN A 21 24.20 -2.01 1.87
CA GLN A 21 23.25 -2.70 1.00
C GLN A 21 21.92 -2.96 1.70
N VAL A 22 21.93 -3.51 2.91
CA VAL A 22 20.71 -3.81 3.68
C VAL A 22 19.90 -2.54 3.96
N VAL A 23 20.55 -1.47 4.44
CA VAL A 23 19.86 -0.21 4.74
C VAL A 23 19.28 0.43 3.49
N PHE A 24 20.02 0.41 2.38
CA PHE A 24 19.61 1.00 1.11
C PHE A 24 18.43 0.23 0.49
N ILE A 25 18.48 -1.11 0.48
CA ILE A 25 17.36 -1.95 0.03
C ILE A 25 16.14 -1.72 0.91
N PHE A 26 16.30 -1.74 2.24
CA PHE A 26 15.18 -1.50 3.17
C PHE A 26 14.54 -0.12 2.97
N THR A 27 15.37 0.91 2.77
CA THR A 27 14.92 2.27 2.46
C THR A 27 14.12 2.29 1.16
N PHE A 28 14.68 1.69 0.10
CA PHE A 28 14.03 1.59 -1.19
C PHE A 28 12.67 0.89 -1.08
N LEU A 29 12.62 -0.30 -0.49
CA LEU A 29 11.39 -1.09 -0.36
C LEU A 29 10.31 -0.36 0.45
N THR A 30 10.70 0.31 1.53
CA THR A 30 9.74 1.08 2.35
C THR A 30 9.13 2.22 1.54
N ILE A 31 9.96 3.01 0.85
CA ILE A 31 9.49 4.13 0.02
C ILE A 31 8.66 3.59 -1.15
N PHE A 32 9.16 2.58 -1.85
CA PHE A 32 8.51 1.96 -2.99
C PHE A 32 7.13 1.41 -2.63
N PHE A 33 7.01 0.72 -1.50
CA PHE A 33 5.74 0.20 -1.01
C PHE A 33 4.72 1.32 -0.77
N PHE A 34 5.03 2.29 0.08
CA PHE A 34 4.05 3.31 0.48
C PHE A 34 3.78 4.37 -0.60
N VAL A 35 4.73 4.64 -1.49
CA VAL A 35 4.56 5.66 -2.54
C VAL A 35 3.97 5.06 -3.82
N TYR A 36 4.44 3.89 -4.24
CA TYR A 36 4.06 3.30 -5.52
C TYR A 36 3.05 2.16 -5.37
N VAL A 37 3.38 1.13 -4.58
CA VAL A 37 2.54 -0.09 -4.47
C VAL A 37 1.13 0.25 -3.98
N VAL A 38 1.02 0.98 -2.88
CA VAL A 38 -0.28 1.38 -2.30
C VAL A 38 -1.11 2.21 -3.29
N SER A 39 -0.47 3.03 -4.13
CA SER A 39 -1.20 3.83 -5.13
C SER A 39 -1.75 2.97 -6.27
N ILE A 40 -0.98 1.99 -6.73
CA ILE A 40 -1.43 1.07 -7.79
C ILE A 40 -2.52 0.15 -7.27
N GLU A 41 -2.34 -0.43 -6.08
CA GLU A 41 -3.29 -1.35 -5.46
C GLU A 41 -4.66 -0.69 -5.22
N LYS A 42 -4.68 0.58 -4.77
CA LYS A 42 -5.93 1.34 -4.64
C LYS A 42 -6.67 1.51 -5.96
N GLY A 43 -5.95 1.69 -7.07
CA GLY A 43 -6.53 1.77 -8.41
C GLY A 43 -7.16 0.45 -8.83
N GLU A 44 -6.37 -0.64 -8.77
CA GLU A 44 -6.84 -1.98 -9.16
C GLU A 44 -8.01 -2.46 -8.28
N PHE A 45 -8.00 -2.16 -6.97
CA PHE A 45 -9.12 -2.48 -6.08
C PHE A 45 -10.40 -1.74 -6.48
N LYS A 46 -10.30 -0.45 -6.85
CA LYS A 46 -11.43 0.34 -7.32
C LYS A 46 -12.01 -0.24 -8.61
N ASP A 47 -11.14 -0.64 -9.54
CA ASP A 47 -11.57 -1.23 -10.81
C ASP A 47 -12.23 -2.60 -10.60
N GLN A 48 -11.68 -3.44 -9.71
CA GLN A 48 -12.31 -4.72 -9.32
C GLN A 48 -13.69 -4.50 -8.67
N MET A 49 -13.81 -3.50 -7.80
CA MET A 49 -15.10 -3.17 -7.17
C MET A 49 -16.12 -2.68 -8.19
N ASN A 50 -15.73 -1.75 -9.08
CA ASN A 50 -16.59 -1.26 -10.16
C ASN A 50 -17.08 -2.41 -11.04
N TYR A 51 -16.19 -3.33 -11.42
CA TYR A 51 -16.58 -4.51 -12.20
C TYR A 51 -17.60 -5.41 -11.48
N VAL A 52 -17.43 -5.65 -10.18
CA VAL A 52 -18.38 -6.46 -9.40
C VAL A 52 -19.74 -5.76 -9.31
N VAL A 53 -19.74 -4.44 -9.12
CA VAL A 53 -20.95 -3.60 -9.10
C VAL A 53 -21.65 -3.66 -10.46
N ASP A 54 -20.93 -3.42 -11.55
CA ASP A 54 -21.46 -3.48 -12.91
C ASP A 54 -22.06 -4.85 -13.22
N GLN A 55 -21.40 -5.94 -12.80
CA GLN A 55 -21.96 -7.29 -12.95
C GLN A 55 -23.27 -7.50 -12.19
N ILE A 56 -23.44 -6.89 -11.02
CA ILE A 56 -24.72 -6.99 -10.28
C ILE A 56 -25.84 -6.27 -11.05
N PHE A 57 -25.53 -5.19 -11.78
CA PHE A 57 -26.49 -4.43 -12.57
C PHE A 57 -26.80 -5.02 -13.94
N ASP A 58 -25.80 -5.60 -14.62
CA ASP A 58 -25.96 -6.16 -15.96
C ASP A 58 -26.49 -7.61 -15.95
N ASP A 59 -26.24 -8.38 -14.88
CA ASP A 59 -26.79 -9.72 -14.76
C ASP A 59 -28.29 -9.60 -14.43
N ASN A 60 -29.11 -9.62 -15.49
CA ASN A 60 -30.59 -9.63 -15.56
C ASN A 60 -31.31 -10.69 -14.67
N LYS A 61 -30.58 -11.32 -13.74
CA LYS A 61 -30.97 -12.38 -12.81
C LYS A 61 -31.29 -11.90 -11.40
N TYR A 62 -31.08 -10.63 -11.05
CA TYR A 62 -31.66 -10.10 -9.82
C TYR A 62 -33.15 -9.83 -10.01
N THR A 63 -33.94 -10.90 -9.92
CA THR A 63 -35.40 -10.90 -9.80
C THR A 63 -35.89 -10.04 -8.62
N ILE A 64 -34.99 -9.69 -7.69
CA ILE A 64 -35.22 -8.76 -6.57
C ILE A 64 -35.50 -7.33 -7.09
N LEU A 65 -34.87 -6.91 -8.21
CA LEU A 65 -35.12 -5.61 -8.85
C LEU A 65 -36.30 -5.65 -9.84
N LYS A 66 -36.66 -6.83 -10.38
CA LYS A 66 -37.83 -6.97 -11.27
C LYS A 66 -39.17 -6.77 -10.58
N ASN A 67 -39.28 -7.05 -9.28
CA ASN A 67 -40.51 -6.79 -8.51
C ASN A 67 -40.67 -5.31 -8.12
N ALA A 68 -39.69 -4.46 -8.44
CA ALA A 68 -39.74 -3.01 -8.32
C ALA A 68 -40.07 -2.40 -9.70
N GLU A 69 -41.17 -2.83 -10.31
CA GLU A 69 -41.54 -2.56 -11.72
C GLU A 69 -41.81 -1.08 -12.04
N ASN A 70 -41.74 -0.18 -11.06
CA ASN A 70 -41.98 1.26 -11.23
C ASN A 70 -40.78 2.15 -10.84
N VAL A 71 -39.60 1.58 -10.60
CA VAL A 71 -38.45 2.39 -10.16
C VAL A 71 -37.56 2.68 -11.38
N SER A 72 -37.46 3.95 -11.77
CA SER A 72 -36.68 4.36 -12.94
C SER A 72 -35.20 4.01 -12.74
N LYS A 73 -34.47 3.78 -13.84
CA LYS A 73 -33.02 3.53 -13.81
C LYS A 73 -32.29 4.61 -12.99
N ASP A 74 -32.79 5.85 -13.03
CA ASP A 74 -32.25 7.00 -12.30
C ASP A 74 -32.59 6.96 -10.80
N GLN A 75 -33.72 6.37 -10.41
CA GLN A 75 -34.08 6.16 -9.01
C GLN A 75 -33.36 4.96 -8.40
N ILE A 76 -33.05 3.91 -9.17
CA ILE A 76 -32.24 2.77 -8.70
C ILE A 76 -30.76 3.15 -8.66
N VAL A 77 -30.25 3.87 -9.66
CA VAL A 77 -28.93 4.51 -9.55
C VAL A 77 -28.94 5.45 -8.35
N GLY A 78 -29.99 6.24 -8.13
CA GLY A 78 -30.16 7.08 -6.93
C GLY A 78 -30.31 6.33 -5.60
N VAL A 79 -30.71 5.05 -5.60
CA VAL A 79 -30.78 4.17 -4.42
C VAL A 79 -29.51 3.36 -4.27
N VAL A 80 -28.73 3.15 -5.33
CA VAL A 80 -27.44 2.44 -5.28
C VAL A 80 -26.33 3.42 -5.00
N SER A 81 -26.31 4.57 -5.66
CA SER A 81 -25.60 5.75 -5.19
C SER A 81 -26.22 6.18 -3.89
N GLY A 82 -27.52 6.10 -3.66
CA GLY A 82 -28.12 6.38 -2.35
C GLY A 82 -27.75 5.37 -1.26
N VAL A 83 -27.44 4.11 -1.57
CA VAL A 83 -26.96 3.08 -0.63
C VAL A 83 -25.44 3.10 -0.55
N ILE A 84 -24.73 3.53 -1.59
CA ILE A 84 -23.29 3.82 -1.53
C ILE A 84 -23.10 5.08 -0.70
N ASP A 85 -23.89 6.13 -0.96
CA ASP A 85 -24.02 7.41 -0.26
C ASP A 85 -24.68 7.22 1.09
N GLU A 86 -25.58 6.27 1.34
CA GLU A 86 -26.12 5.94 2.67
C GLU A 86 -25.20 4.98 3.40
N ILE A 87 -24.40 4.17 2.69
CA ILE A 87 -23.19 3.56 3.24
C ILE A 87 -22.12 4.62 3.45
N GLU A 88 -22.11 5.76 2.73
CA GLU A 88 -21.21 6.94 2.82
C GLU A 88 -21.72 7.98 3.83
N PHE A 89 -23.02 7.99 4.16
CA PHE A 89 -23.77 8.96 5.00
C PHE A 89 -24.20 8.35 6.33
N SER A 90 -24.60 7.06 6.33
CA SER A 90 -24.45 6.21 7.52
C SER A 90 -22.96 6.07 7.84
N SER A 91 -22.05 6.19 6.86
CA SER A 91 -20.63 6.41 7.11
C SER A 91 -20.30 7.85 7.55
N GLU A 92 -20.97 8.88 7.07
CA GLU A 92 -20.64 10.24 7.51
C GLU A 92 -21.05 10.49 8.99
N ASN A 93 -22.04 9.74 9.49
CA ASN A 93 -22.49 9.74 10.89
C ASN A 93 -22.02 8.54 11.74
N SER A 94 -21.58 7.41 11.16
CA SER A 94 -21.00 6.25 11.90
C SER A 94 -19.60 5.80 11.43
N SER A 95 -19.12 6.24 10.27
CA SER A 95 -17.78 6.03 9.69
C SER A 95 -16.80 7.20 9.77
N LYS A 96 -17.20 8.39 10.24
CA LYS A 96 -16.23 9.23 10.98
C LYS A 96 -15.61 8.49 12.16
N LYS A 97 -16.07 7.28 12.49
CA LYS A 97 -15.32 6.35 13.33
C LYS A 97 -14.68 5.22 12.53
N SER A 98 -15.36 4.57 11.59
CA SER A 98 -14.79 3.42 10.86
C SER A 98 -13.75 3.78 9.79
N ASP A 99 -14.00 4.76 8.91
CA ASP A 99 -13.02 5.24 7.92
C ASP A 99 -11.89 6.01 8.61
N ASP A 100 -12.19 6.74 9.68
CA ASP A 100 -11.16 7.33 10.54
C ASP A 100 -10.33 6.24 11.22
N ILE A 101 -10.91 5.14 11.72
CA ILE A 101 -10.14 4.01 12.28
C ILE A 101 -9.26 3.35 11.22
N VAL A 102 -9.75 3.12 9.99
CA VAL A 102 -8.95 2.48 8.93
C VAL A 102 -7.86 3.42 8.42
N ASN A 103 -8.16 4.71 8.23
CA ASN A 103 -7.18 5.71 7.83
C ASN A 103 -6.15 5.95 8.94
N ASP A 104 -6.59 6.06 10.20
CA ASP A 104 -5.71 6.18 11.37
C ASP A 104 -4.80 4.96 11.50
N LYS A 105 -5.32 3.76 11.26
CA LYS A 105 -4.49 2.53 11.29
C LYS A 105 -3.50 2.48 10.14
N ASN A 106 -3.90 2.89 8.94
CA ASN A 106 -2.99 2.96 7.80
C ASN A 106 -1.91 4.03 7.99
N ASP A 107 -2.27 5.19 8.53
CA ASP A 107 -1.35 6.27 8.86
C ASP A 107 -0.44 5.90 10.04
N GLU A 108 -0.95 5.14 11.03
CA GLU A 108 -0.16 4.58 12.12
C GLU A 108 0.90 3.61 11.59
N VAL A 109 0.53 2.70 10.69
CA VAL A 109 1.46 1.74 10.07
C VAL A 109 2.49 2.48 9.22
N ARG A 110 2.05 3.44 8.39
CA ARG A 110 2.94 4.26 7.57
C ARG A 110 3.92 5.06 8.43
N SER A 111 3.41 5.77 9.42
CA SER A 111 4.22 6.58 10.36
C SER A 111 5.22 5.70 11.13
N SER A 112 4.78 4.53 11.58
CA SER A 112 5.65 3.56 12.27
C SER A 112 6.77 3.06 11.35
N ALA A 113 6.47 2.73 10.09
CA ALA A 113 7.47 2.30 9.12
C ALA A 113 8.50 3.41 8.83
N PHE A 114 8.05 4.65 8.61
CA PHE A 114 8.95 5.80 8.40
C PHE A 114 9.77 6.14 9.65
N LYS A 115 9.22 5.95 10.86
CA LYS A 115 9.96 6.12 12.11
C LYS A 115 11.08 5.09 12.24
N ILE A 116 10.80 3.82 11.96
CA ILE A 116 11.82 2.75 11.96
C ILE A 116 12.89 3.06 10.90
N LEU A 117 12.48 3.44 9.69
CA LEU A 117 13.40 3.83 8.62
C LEU A 117 14.33 4.97 9.06
N SER A 118 13.78 6.01 9.69
CA SER A 118 14.56 7.13 10.21
C SER A 118 15.58 6.68 11.26
N VAL A 119 15.17 5.82 12.21
CA VAL A 119 16.08 5.27 13.24
C VAL A 119 17.22 4.46 12.60
N VAL A 120 16.93 3.60 11.63
CA VAL A 120 17.93 2.78 10.94
C VAL A 120 18.94 3.65 10.18
N LEU A 121 18.47 4.70 9.50
CA LEU A 121 19.34 5.65 8.80
C LEU A 121 20.24 6.43 9.78
N ILE A 122 19.70 6.86 10.91
CA ILE A 122 20.50 7.53 11.96
C ILE A 122 21.59 6.58 12.47
N ILE A 123 21.27 5.32 12.74
CA ILE A 123 22.26 4.32 13.19
C ILE A 123 23.38 4.17 12.16
N LEU A 124 23.04 4.08 10.86
CA LEU A 124 24.05 4.01 9.80
C LEU A 124 24.98 5.22 9.81
N VAL A 125 24.42 6.44 9.89
CA VAL A 125 25.21 7.68 9.94
C VAL A 125 26.10 7.72 11.18
N VAL A 126 25.60 7.31 12.34
CA VAL A 126 26.37 7.25 13.59
C VAL A 126 27.53 6.27 13.46
N ILE A 127 27.30 5.05 12.95
CA ILE A 127 28.36 4.05 12.75
C ILE A 127 29.44 4.59 11.81
N VAL A 128 29.04 5.16 10.67
CA VAL A 128 29.96 5.73 9.70
C VAL A 128 30.77 6.88 10.32
N SER A 129 30.13 7.76 11.10
CA SER A 129 30.78 8.88 11.77
C SER A 129 31.81 8.41 12.79
N ILE A 130 31.48 7.40 13.61
CA ILE A 130 32.41 6.79 14.57
C ILE A 130 33.63 6.22 13.83
N LEU A 131 33.41 5.49 12.74
CA LEU A 131 34.51 4.92 11.95
C LEU A 131 35.44 5.99 11.37
N MET A 132 34.89 7.12 10.92
CA MET A 132 35.70 8.26 10.47
C MET A 132 36.51 8.88 11.60
N VAL A 133 35.90 9.15 12.77
CA VAL A 133 36.58 9.76 13.92
C VAL A 133 37.70 8.87 14.46
N VAL A 134 37.52 7.54 14.45
CA VAL A 134 38.54 6.56 14.87
C VAL A 134 39.71 6.46 13.86
N GLY A 135 39.56 7.04 12.67
CA GLY A 135 40.59 7.11 11.63
C GLY A 135 40.60 5.93 10.66
N TYR A 136 39.47 5.21 10.52
CA TYR A 136 39.34 4.18 9.49
C TYR A 136 38.99 4.82 8.14
N CYS A 137 39.79 4.54 7.12
CA CYS A 137 39.48 4.95 5.76
C CYS A 137 38.51 3.95 5.14
N THR A 138 37.26 4.38 4.98
CA THR A 138 36.24 3.61 4.28
C THR A 138 35.88 4.35 2.99
N ASN A 139 35.88 3.63 1.87
CA ASN A 139 35.49 4.21 0.59
C ASN A 139 33.95 4.25 0.53
N LEU A 140 33.36 5.30 1.12
CA LEU A 140 31.90 5.46 1.16
C LEU A 140 31.29 5.56 -0.23
N HIS A 141 31.96 6.27 -1.14
CA HIS A 141 31.50 6.43 -2.51
C HIS A 141 31.31 5.07 -3.19
N HIS A 142 32.25 4.14 -3.00
CA HIS A 142 32.14 2.80 -3.53
C HIS A 142 30.93 2.03 -2.95
N ASN A 143 30.77 2.01 -1.63
CA ASN A 143 29.66 1.30 -0.98
C ASN A 143 28.28 1.85 -1.38
N ILE A 144 28.16 3.18 -1.49
CA ILE A 144 26.94 3.85 -1.94
C ILE A 144 26.65 3.49 -3.40
N SER A 145 27.64 3.61 -4.29
CA SER A 145 27.46 3.31 -5.71
C SER A 145 27.06 1.85 -5.94
N GLU A 146 27.68 0.90 -5.24
CA GLU A 146 27.33 -0.52 -5.34
C GLU A 146 25.89 -0.77 -4.86
N SER A 147 25.51 -0.17 -3.73
CA SER A 147 24.16 -0.29 -3.18
C SER A 147 23.09 0.30 -4.11
N LEU A 148 23.39 1.40 -4.81
CA LEU A 148 22.49 2.00 -5.80
C LEU A 148 22.27 1.10 -7.01
N TRP A 149 23.32 0.41 -7.51
CA TRP A 149 23.15 -0.58 -8.57
C TRP A 149 22.26 -1.73 -8.14
N VAL A 150 22.45 -2.25 -6.92
CA VAL A 150 21.60 -3.30 -6.37
C VAL A 150 20.15 -2.83 -6.26
N ILE A 151 19.90 -1.63 -5.72
CA ILE A 151 18.54 -1.04 -5.66
C ILE A 151 17.92 -0.96 -7.05
N LEU A 152 18.67 -0.56 -8.07
CA LEU A 152 18.15 -0.45 -9.43
C LEU A 152 17.62 -1.81 -9.94
N PHE A 153 18.38 -2.89 -9.74
CA PHE A 153 17.91 -4.22 -10.13
C PHE A 153 16.71 -4.69 -9.29
N VAL A 154 16.74 -4.47 -7.97
CA VAL A 154 15.59 -4.77 -7.09
C VAL A 154 14.35 -4.03 -7.55
N GLY A 155 14.47 -2.73 -7.86
CA GLY A 155 13.35 -1.92 -8.33
C GLY A 155 12.79 -2.38 -9.68
N LEU A 156 13.65 -2.77 -10.62
CA LEU A 156 13.20 -3.36 -11.88
C LEU A 156 12.45 -4.67 -11.65
N THR A 157 12.94 -5.54 -10.77
CA THR A 157 12.26 -6.81 -10.46
C THR A 157 10.92 -6.60 -9.76
N GLU A 158 10.85 -5.66 -8.82
CA GLU A 158 9.62 -5.32 -8.10
C GLU A 158 8.58 -4.69 -9.04
N LEU A 159 8.99 -3.78 -9.92
CA LEU A 159 8.10 -3.19 -10.93
C LEU A 159 7.56 -4.25 -11.90
N ALA A 160 8.42 -5.15 -12.38
CA ALA A 160 8.01 -6.25 -13.22
C ALA A 160 7.02 -7.18 -12.50
N PHE A 161 7.29 -7.51 -11.23
CA PHE A 161 6.41 -8.33 -10.41
C PHE A 161 5.03 -7.69 -10.24
N LEU A 162 4.94 -6.40 -9.92
CA LEU A 162 3.66 -5.71 -9.76
C LEU A 162 2.86 -5.65 -11.06
N GLN A 163 3.51 -5.31 -12.17
CA GLN A 163 2.83 -5.19 -13.45
C GLN A 163 2.34 -6.54 -14.00
N ILE A 164 3.12 -7.60 -13.81
CA ILE A 164 2.82 -8.92 -14.36
C ILE A 164 1.91 -9.72 -13.43
N VAL A 165 2.18 -9.70 -12.12
CA VAL A 165 1.50 -10.54 -11.13
C VAL A 165 0.40 -9.78 -10.41
N ALA A 166 0.71 -8.64 -9.79
CA ALA A 166 -0.25 -7.96 -8.91
C ALA A 166 -1.49 -7.45 -9.66
N LYS A 167 -1.33 -6.96 -10.89
CA LYS A 167 -2.48 -6.56 -11.73
C LYS A 167 -3.44 -7.69 -12.07
N ASN A 168 -2.94 -8.92 -12.17
CA ASN A 168 -3.76 -10.09 -12.50
C ASN A 168 -4.32 -10.78 -11.25
N TYR A 169 -3.99 -10.28 -10.04
CA TYR A 169 -4.44 -10.88 -8.80
C TYR A 169 -5.78 -10.26 -8.36
N ILE A 170 -6.81 -11.09 -8.29
CA ILE A 170 -8.13 -10.70 -7.76
C ILE A 170 -8.01 -10.66 -6.24
N SER A 171 -7.94 -9.45 -5.69
CA SER A 171 -7.78 -9.21 -4.25
C SER A 171 -9.10 -9.38 -3.48
N ALA A 172 -10.23 -9.14 -4.13
CA ALA A 172 -11.56 -9.21 -3.53
C ALA A 172 -12.33 -10.45 -4.02
N ASP A 173 -12.78 -11.31 -3.10
CA ASP A 173 -13.67 -12.44 -3.43
C ASP A 173 -15.00 -11.91 -3.99
N PRO A 174 -15.28 -12.10 -5.30
CA PRO A 174 -16.46 -11.56 -5.94
C PRO A 174 -17.75 -12.08 -5.31
N ASN A 175 -17.75 -13.30 -4.79
CA ASN A 175 -18.94 -13.89 -4.17
C ASN A 175 -19.24 -13.28 -2.81
N ASN A 176 -18.21 -12.98 -2.03
CA ASN A 176 -18.38 -12.34 -0.73
C ASN A 176 -18.85 -10.89 -0.89
N VAL A 177 -18.29 -10.15 -1.85
CA VAL A 177 -18.75 -8.79 -2.19
C VAL A 177 -20.20 -8.80 -2.66
N LYS A 178 -20.57 -9.69 -3.60
CA LYS A 178 -21.96 -9.86 -4.06
C LYS A 178 -22.92 -10.18 -2.91
N ARG A 179 -22.51 -11.02 -1.96
CA ARG A 179 -23.31 -11.37 -0.79
C ARG A 179 -23.55 -10.17 0.13
N VAL A 180 -22.52 -9.38 0.43
CA VAL A 180 -22.63 -8.19 1.30
C VAL A 180 -23.47 -7.10 0.65
N ILE A 181 -23.28 -6.83 -0.64
CA ILE A 181 -24.10 -5.86 -1.40
C ILE A 181 -25.55 -6.35 -1.45
N GLY A 182 -25.78 -7.61 -1.81
CA GLY A 182 -27.11 -8.20 -1.88
C GLY A 182 -27.88 -8.15 -0.56
N SER A 183 -27.21 -8.46 0.57
CA SER A 183 -27.84 -8.38 1.89
C SER A 183 -28.15 -6.95 2.32
N SER A 184 -27.33 -5.99 1.89
CA SER A 184 -27.54 -4.56 2.20
C SER A 184 -28.73 -4.01 1.43
N ILE A 185 -28.86 -4.36 0.14
CA ILE A 185 -30.04 -4.04 -0.69
C ILE A 185 -31.30 -4.69 -0.10
N GLU A 186 -31.24 -5.97 0.28
CA GLU A 186 -32.39 -6.66 0.87
C GLU A 186 -32.85 -6.01 2.19
N LYS A 187 -31.88 -5.60 3.02
CA LYS A 187 -32.15 -4.92 4.29
C LYS A 187 -32.82 -3.55 4.07
N TRP A 188 -32.28 -2.74 3.16
CA TRP A 188 -32.86 -1.43 2.81
C TRP A 188 -34.30 -1.57 2.28
N ILE A 189 -34.57 -2.56 1.43
CA ILE A 189 -35.92 -2.85 0.93
C ILE A 189 -36.87 -3.21 2.07
N LYS A 190 -36.43 -3.97 3.09
CA LYS A 190 -37.27 -4.34 4.25
C LYS A 190 -37.55 -3.18 5.19
N GLU A 191 -36.61 -2.25 5.34
CA GLU A 191 -36.74 -1.10 6.24
C GLU A 191 -37.59 0.04 5.64
N ASN A 192 -37.66 0.13 4.30
CA ASN A 192 -38.40 1.17 3.57
C ASN A 192 -39.69 0.65 2.89
N LYS A 193 -40.22 -0.50 3.33
CA LYS A 193 -41.51 -1.06 2.90
C LYS A 193 -42.56 -0.90 4.00
#